data_AF-A0A931T2G6-F1
#
_entry.id   AF-A0A931T2G6-F1
#
_cell.length_a   1.000
_cell.length_b   1.000
_cell.length_c   1.000
_cell.angle_alpha   90.00
_cell.angle_beta   90.00
_cell.angle_gamma   90.00
#
_symmetry.space_group_name_H-M   'P 1'
#
loop_
_entity.id
_entity.type
_entity.pdbx_description
1 polymer ?
#
loop_
_entity_poly.entity_id
_entity_poly.type
_entity_poly.pdbx_seq_one_letter_code
_entity_poly.pdbx_strand_id
1 'polypeptide(L)'
;MAAAAYYGAFLLKADRFDLGPFKELFLGTLFALLAAKLLPFYVLGIYRRSWRHSNIADMIGLGKALLAGSLLFALPATVVLSASLSASVMVIDFLLFSFLTAVTRTSFRWLEYVKFKGEERERRVLIYGAGRGGGLTLRECLQNRQLGLKPVGFVDDDPGKFGKNFNGYPVLGTGEEILALVAAHGIDTVLISSPEIPPGRVAWLQEVLEATGVELQRCRIRAGGGEWARGQGRWGAREQRS
;
A
#
# COMPACT_ATOMS: atom_id res chain seq x y z
N MET A 1 -22.90 0.80 5.56
CA MET A 1 -22.74 2.22 5.16
C MET A 1 -24.04 2.82 4.61
N ALA A 2 -24.64 2.26 3.55
CA ALA A 2 -25.87 2.81 2.95
C ALA A 2 -27.04 2.96 3.93
N ALA A 3 -27.39 1.91 4.68
CA ALA A 3 -28.45 1.96 5.70
C ALA A 3 -28.13 2.90 6.86
N ALA A 4 -26.86 2.93 7.30
CA ALA A 4 -26.41 3.79 8.40
C ALA A 4 -26.47 5.28 8.03
N ALA A 5 -26.09 5.63 6.79
CA ALA A 5 -26.22 6.99 6.27
C ALA A 5 -27.70 7.42 6.21
N TYR A 6 -28.57 6.53 5.73
CA TYR A 6 -30.00 6.81 5.60
C TYR A 6 -30.68 6.97 6.96
N TYR A 7 -30.36 6.09 7.90
CA TYR A 7 -30.82 6.21 9.29
C TYR A 7 -30.33 7.51 9.92
N GLY A 8 -29.05 7.84 9.76
CA GLY A 8 -28.48 9.11 10.23
C GLY A 8 -29.15 10.35 9.63
N ALA A 9 -29.55 10.30 8.36
CA ALA A 9 -30.28 11.38 7.71
C ALA A 9 -31.67 11.62 8.32
N PHE A 10 -32.40 10.55 8.68
CA PHE A 10 -33.66 10.67 9.39
C PHE A 10 -33.48 11.18 10.82
N LEU A 11 -32.45 10.73 11.54
CA LEU A 11 -32.16 11.24 12.89
C LEU A 11 -31.82 12.73 12.89
N LEU A 12 -30.98 13.18 11.96
CA LEU A 12 -30.63 14.59 11.81
C LEU A 12 -31.84 15.44 11.42
N LYS A 13 -32.81 14.85 10.70
CA LYS A 13 -34.05 15.54 10.32
C LYS A 13 -35.08 15.59 11.45
N ALA A 14 -35.16 14.53 12.25
CA ALA A 14 -36.10 14.38 13.35
C ALA A 14 -35.75 15.26 14.56
N ASP A 15 -34.57 15.88 14.57
CA ASP A 15 -34.03 16.74 15.65
C ASP A 15 -33.99 16.03 17.02
N ARG A 16 -34.20 14.70 17.02
CA ARG A 16 -34.30 13.80 18.15
C ARG A 16 -33.68 12.46 17.74
N PHE A 17 -33.07 11.75 18.69
CA PHE A 17 -32.55 10.39 18.49
C PHE A 17 -33.67 9.33 18.45
N ASP A 18 -34.80 9.65 17.83
CA ASP A 18 -35.92 8.74 17.62
C ASP A 18 -36.52 8.99 16.22
N LEU A 19 -36.79 7.90 15.50
CA LEU A 19 -37.43 7.95 14.19
C LEU A 19 -38.89 8.39 14.27
N GLY A 20 -39.55 8.21 15.42
CA GLY A 20 -40.93 8.65 15.67
C GLY A 20 -41.88 8.36 14.50
N PRO A 21 -42.52 9.39 13.89
CA PRO A 21 -43.47 9.21 12.79
C PRO A 21 -42.84 8.75 11.48
N PHE A 22 -41.51 8.80 11.33
CA PHE A 22 -40.81 8.42 10.11
C PHE A 22 -40.43 6.93 10.06
N LYS A 23 -40.69 6.16 11.13
CA LYS A 23 -40.25 4.76 11.23
C LYS A 23 -40.84 3.86 10.14
N GLU A 24 -42.13 3.98 9.85
CA GLU A 24 -42.79 3.17 8.80
C GLU A 24 -42.30 3.55 7.41
N LEU A 25 -42.15 4.86 7.16
CA LEU A 25 -41.58 5.37 5.91
C LEU A 25 -40.15 4.85 5.71
N PHE A 26 -39.32 4.90 6.74
CA PHE A 26 -37.96 4.39 6.72
C PHE A 26 -37.91 2.89 6.40
N LEU A 27 -38.71 2.06 7.08
CA LEU A 27 -38.74 0.61 6.85
C LEU A 27 -39.25 0.26 5.45
N GLY A 28 -40.27 0.99 4.96
CA GLY A 28 -40.85 0.79 3.63
C GLY A 28 -39.88 1.13 2.50
N THR A 29 -39.03 2.14 2.67
CA THR A 29 -38.09 2.59 1.62
C THR A 29 -36.70 1.98 1.75
N LEU A 30 -36.34 1.37 2.88
CA LEU A 30 -35.00 0.84 3.14
C LEU A 30 -34.54 -0.19 2.09
N PHE A 31 -35.40 -1.16 1.75
CA PHE A 31 -35.07 -2.18 0.77
C PHE A 31 -34.87 -1.60 -0.63
N ALA A 32 -35.74 -0.66 -1.03
CA ALA A 32 -35.61 0.05 -2.31
C ALA A 32 -34.31 0.87 -2.37
N LEU A 33 -33.95 1.55 -1.28
CA LEU A 33 -32.71 2.32 -1.17
C LEU A 33 -31.47 1.42 -1.27
N LEU A 34 -31.46 0.28 -0.59
CA LEU A 34 -30.35 -0.66 -0.65
C LEU A 34 -30.19 -1.21 -2.06
N ALA A 35 -31.27 -1.62 -2.72
CA ALA A 35 -31.24 -2.10 -4.10
C ALA A 35 -30.70 -1.02 -5.06
N ALA A 36 -31.21 0.21 -4.96
CA ALA A 36 -30.80 1.33 -5.79
C ALA A 36 -29.32 1.71 -5.58
N LYS A 37 -28.79 1.60 -4.36
CA LYS A 37 -27.38 1.88 -4.07
C LYS A 37 -26.44 0.73 -4.44
N LEU A 38 -26.90 -0.52 -4.34
CA LEU A 38 -26.07 -1.70 -4.66
C LEU A 38 -25.92 -1.89 -6.18
N LEU A 39 -26.95 -1.59 -6.97
CA LEU A 39 -26.99 -1.88 -8.40
C LEU A 39 -25.88 -1.15 -9.19
N PRO A 40 -25.64 0.17 -9.04
CA PRO A 40 -24.55 0.85 -9.73
C PRO A 40 -23.16 0.39 -9.29
N PHE A 41 -22.99 0.03 -8.00
CA PHE A 41 -21.73 -0.51 -7.52
C PHE A 41 -21.41 -1.88 -8.12
N TYR A 42 -22.45 -2.69 -8.37
CA TYR A 42 -22.33 -3.98 -9.05
C TYR A 42 -22.03 -3.80 -10.54
N VAL A 43 -22.81 -2.98 -11.25
CA VAL A 43 -22.66 -2.73 -12.69
C VAL A 43 -21.32 -2.09 -13.03
N LEU A 44 -20.86 -1.12 -12.23
CA LEU A 44 -19.57 -0.46 -12.42
C LEU A 44 -18.38 -1.30 -11.93
N GLY A 45 -18.62 -2.52 -11.44
CA GLY A 45 -17.56 -3.48 -11.12
C GLY A 45 -16.60 -3.03 -10.02
N ILE A 46 -17.01 -2.07 -9.18
CA ILE A 46 -16.14 -1.45 -8.16
C ILE A 46 -15.61 -2.47 -7.15
N TYR A 47 -16.36 -3.55 -6.91
CA TYR A 47 -15.96 -4.63 -6.02
C TYR A 47 -15.01 -5.65 -6.66
N ARG A 48 -14.92 -5.73 -8.00
CA ARG A 48 -14.05 -6.69 -8.71
C ARG A 48 -12.68 -6.13 -9.07
N ARG A 49 -12.48 -4.80 -9.05
CA ARG A 49 -11.23 -4.18 -9.49
C ARG A 49 -10.15 -4.34 -8.42
N SER A 50 -9.07 -5.07 -8.74
CA SER A 50 -7.94 -5.29 -7.84
C SER A 50 -7.20 -3.98 -7.59
N TRP A 51 -7.09 -3.59 -6.31
CA TRP A 51 -6.66 -2.28 -5.80
C TRP A 51 -5.15 -2.03 -5.88
N ARG A 52 -4.42 -2.81 -6.68
CA ARG A 52 -2.96 -2.81 -6.66
C ARG A 52 -2.33 -1.57 -7.32
N HIS A 53 -3.10 -0.79 -8.09
CA HIS A 53 -2.69 0.47 -8.72
C HIS A 53 -3.87 1.46 -8.86
N SER A 54 -4.50 1.87 -7.74
CA SER A 54 -5.64 2.80 -7.78
C SER A 54 -5.25 4.14 -8.43
N ASN A 55 -5.69 4.31 -9.67
CA ASN A 55 -5.53 5.51 -10.49
C ASN A 55 -6.68 6.50 -10.21
N ILE A 56 -6.54 7.77 -10.60
CA ILE A 56 -7.60 8.81 -10.50
C ILE A 56 -8.93 8.32 -11.09
N ALA A 57 -8.86 7.47 -12.12
CA ALA A 57 -10.00 6.83 -12.75
C ALA A 57 -10.89 6.02 -11.79
N ASP A 58 -10.34 5.40 -10.75
CA ASP A 58 -11.12 4.63 -9.77
C ASP A 58 -11.90 5.53 -8.82
N MET A 59 -11.33 6.69 -8.47
CA MET A 59 -12.05 7.71 -7.69
C MET A 59 -13.19 8.33 -8.48
N ILE A 60 -12.99 8.58 -9.78
CA ILE A 60 -14.05 9.03 -10.68
C ILE A 60 -15.15 7.97 -10.81
N GLY A 61 -14.77 6.68 -10.96
CA GLY A 61 -15.72 5.57 -11.00
C GLY A 61 -16.56 5.46 -9.73
N LEU A 62 -15.94 5.66 -8.56
CA LEU A 62 -16.62 5.73 -7.28
C LEU A 62 -17.61 6.89 -7.19
N GLY A 63 -17.17 8.08 -7.57
CA GLY A 63 -18.04 9.26 -7.59
C GLY A 63 -19.28 9.02 -8.47
N LYS A 64 -19.09 8.43 -9.65
CA LYS A 64 -20.18 8.06 -10.55
C LYS A 64 -21.13 7.04 -9.93
N ALA A 65 -20.62 6.01 -9.25
CA ALA A 65 -21.45 4.99 -8.59
C ALA A 65 -22.28 5.58 -7.43
N LEU A 66 -21.67 6.45 -6.60
CA LEU A 66 -22.34 7.13 -5.50
C LEU A 66 -23.46 8.03 -6.01
N LEU A 67 -23.18 8.84 -7.04
CA LEU A 67 -24.17 9.72 -7.67
C LEU A 67 -25.30 8.91 -8.32
N ALA A 68 -24.96 7.89 -9.11
CA ALA A 68 -25.95 7.05 -9.79
C ALA A 68 -26.87 6.34 -8.79
N GLY A 69 -26.34 5.76 -7.71
CA GLY A 69 -27.16 5.07 -6.71
C GLY A 69 -28.08 6.00 -5.94
N SER A 70 -27.61 7.23 -5.68
CA SER A 70 -28.41 8.24 -5.00
C SER A 70 -29.52 8.80 -5.90
N LEU A 71 -29.22 9.06 -7.17
CA LEU A 71 -30.21 9.49 -8.18
C LEU A 71 -31.25 8.41 -8.46
N LEU A 72 -30.81 7.14 -8.58
CA LEU A 72 -31.69 6.01 -8.85
C LEU A 72 -32.71 5.78 -7.74
N PHE A 73 -32.36 6.10 -6.49
CA PHE A 73 -33.30 6.12 -5.38
C PHE A 73 -34.13 7.41 -5.34
N ALA A 74 -33.48 8.55 -5.57
CA ALA A 74 -34.07 9.86 -5.40
C ALA A 74 -35.22 10.16 -6.36
N LEU A 75 -35.04 9.88 -7.65
CA LEU A 75 -36.02 10.26 -8.68
C LEU A 75 -37.35 9.50 -8.54
N PRO A 76 -37.37 8.18 -8.30
CA PRO A 76 -38.63 7.49 -8.03
C PRO A 76 -39.23 7.89 -6.68
N ALA A 77 -38.41 8.11 -5.65
CA ALA A 77 -38.89 8.50 -4.34
C ALA A 77 -39.61 9.85 -4.35
N THR A 78 -39.13 10.84 -5.12
CA THR A 78 -39.81 12.15 -5.22
C THR A 78 -41.14 12.07 -5.96
N VAL A 79 -41.28 11.16 -6.93
CA VAL A 79 -42.50 10.99 -7.74
C VAL A 79 -43.54 10.12 -7.05
N VAL A 80 -43.12 9.03 -6.38
CA VAL A 80 -44.02 8.05 -5.78
C VAL A 80 -44.47 8.45 -4.38
N LEU A 81 -43.57 9.06 -3.59
CA LEU A 81 -43.83 9.38 -2.18
C LEU A 81 -44.29 10.83 -1.97
N SER A 82 -44.44 11.61 -3.04
CA SER A 82 -45.12 12.92 -3.11
C SER A 82 -45.10 13.72 -1.79
N ALA A 83 -44.00 14.42 -1.53
CA ALA A 83 -43.74 15.26 -0.34
C ALA A 83 -43.57 14.54 1.03
N SER A 84 -43.82 13.24 1.13
CA SER A 84 -43.60 12.46 2.38
C SER A 84 -42.12 12.31 2.71
N LEU A 85 -41.26 12.26 1.69
CA LEU A 85 -39.81 12.26 1.83
C LEU A 85 -39.27 13.67 1.55
N SER A 86 -38.73 14.31 2.59
CA SER A 86 -38.16 15.64 2.44
C SER A 86 -36.87 15.59 1.60
N ALA A 87 -36.74 16.50 0.63
CA ALA A 87 -35.53 16.66 -0.17
C ALA A 87 -34.26 16.83 0.70
N SER A 88 -34.42 17.46 1.89
CA SER A 88 -33.34 17.59 2.87
C SER A 88 -32.79 16.23 3.35
N VAL A 89 -33.63 15.22 3.59
CA VAL A 89 -33.20 13.87 4.02
C VAL A 89 -32.37 13.21 2.93
N MET A 90 -32.72 13.43 1.67
CA MET A 90 -32.02 12.84 0.52
C MET A 90 -30.64 13.47 0.31
N VAL A 91 -30.53 14.79 0.48
CA VAL A 91 -29.25 15.49 0.42
C VAL A 91 -28.35 15.06 1.59
N ILE A 92 -28.89 14.99 2.80
CA ILE A 92 -28.14 14.56 3.99
C ILE A 92 -27.68 13.10 3.83
N ASP A 93 -28.54 12.20 3.35
CA ASP A 93 -28.18 10.81 3.07
C ASP A 93 -27.06 10.71 2.02
N PHE A 94 -27.13 11.48 0.93
CA PHE A 94 -26.08 11.52 -0.08
C PHE A 94 -24.72 11.96 0.50
N LEU A 95 -24.72 13.04 1.29
CA LEU A 95 -23.51 13.57 1.91
C LEU A 95 -22.92 12.58 2.93
N LEU A 96 -23.76 12.02 3.82
CA LEU A 96 -23.33 11.02 4.80
C LEU A 96 -22.83 9.75 4.14
N PHE A 97 -23.51 9.25 3.10
CA PHE A 97 -23.11 8.04 2.41
C PHE A 97 -21.79 8.23 1.66
N SER A 98 -21.62 9.38 1.00
CA SER A 98 -20.37 9.75 0.33
C SER A 98 -19.22 9.89 1.33
N PHE A 99 -19.47 10.59 2.44
CA PHE A 99 -18.49 10.79 3.51
C PHE A 99 -18.06 9.47 4.15
N LEU A 100 -19.01 8.63 4.58
CA LEU A 100 -18.71 7.33 5.20
C LEU A 100 -17.92 6.42 4.26
N THR A 101 -18.26 6.43 2.97
CA THR A 101 -17.54 5.64 1.95
C THR A 101 -16.12 6.17 1.75
N ALA A 102 -15.96 7.50 1.65
CA ALA A 102 -14.65 8.13 1.51
C ALA A 102 -13.76 7.90 2.74
N VAL A 103 -14.29 8.10 3.95
CA VAL A 103 -13.58 7.85 5.21
C VAL A 103 -13.16 6.41 5.31
N THR A 104 -14.07 5.45 5.13
CA THR A 104 -13.75 4.02 5.23
C THR A 104 -12.64 3.62 4.26
N ARG A 105 -12.70 4.10 3.01
CA ARG A 105 -11.70 3.81 1.99
C ARG A 105 -10.36 4.46 2.28
N THR A 106 -10.39 5.71 2.72
CA THR A 106 -9.18 6.47 3.02
C THR A 106 -8.54 5.97 4.30
N SER A 107 -9.33 5.55 5.29
CA SER A 107 -8.85 5.00 6.56
C SER A 107 -8.11 3.69 6.36
N PHE A 108 -8.51 2.82 5.42
CA PHE A 108 -7.70 1.63 5.11
C PHE A 108 -6.32 2.01 4.58
N ARG A 109 -6.23 2.99 3.67
CA ARG A 109 -4.93 3.47 3.15
C ARG A 109 -4.12 4.19 4.22
N TRP A 110 -4.78 4.97 5.07
CA TRP A 110 -4.15 5.66 6.19
C TRP A 110 -3.68 4.67 7.25
N LEU A 111 -4.45 3.63 7.54
CA LEU A 111 -4.07 2.56 8.47
C LEU A 111 -2.92 1.73 7.92
N GLU A 112 -2.91 1.42 6.62
CA GLU A 112 -1.72 0.83 5.98
C GLU A 112 -0.53 1.79 6.09
N TYR A 113 -0.69 3.05 5.70
CA TYR A 113 0.36 4.06 5.80
C TYR A 113 0.90 4.22 7.23
N VAL A 114 0.03 4.22 8.25
CA VAL A 114 0.41 4.36 9.65
C VAL A 114 0.97 3.06 10.21
N LYS A 115 0.43 1.88 9.87
CA LYS A 115 1.00 0.58 10.25
C LYS A 115 2.40 0.36 9.67
N PHE A 116 2.67 0.89 8.47
CA PHE A 116 4.01 0.84 7.87
C PHE A 116 4.92 2.00 8.31
N LYS A 117 4.41 2.98 9.07
CA LYS A 117 5.18 4.14 9.56
C LYS A 117 5.43 4.10 11.08
N GLY A 118 4.68 3.29 11.82
CA GLY A 118 4.92 3.01 13.23
C GLY A 118 5.77 1.75 13.41
N GLU A 119 6.99 1.93 13.92
CA GLU A 119 7.78 0.92 14.65
C GLU A 119 8.69 -0.08 13.90
N GLU A 120 8.91 -0.03 12.59
CA GLU A 120 10.15 -0.61 12.02
C GLU A 120 11.19 0.49 11.86
N ARG A 121 12.23 0.46 12.71
CA ARG A 121 13.48 1.20 12.49
C ARG A 121 13.90 0.98 11.04
N GLU A 122 14.06 2.04 10.24
CA GLU A 122 14.53 1.90 8.86
C GLU A 122 15.81 1.06 8.87
N ARG A 123 15.77 -0.12 8.23
CA ARG A 123 16.88 -1.06 8.18
C ARG A 123 18.00 -0.41 7.41
N ARG A 124 19.14 -0.22 8.06
CA ARG A 124 20.33 0.36 7.45
C ARG A 124 20.89 -0.63 6.45
N VAL A 125 20.93 -0.23 5.18
CA VAL A 125 21.39 -1.10 4.10
C VAL A 125 22.70 -0.65 3.50
N LEU A 126 23.58 -1.63 3.25
CA LEU A 126 24.82 -1.45 2.53
C LEU A 126 24.69 -2.08 1.14
N ILE A 127 24.98 -1.32 0.09
CA ILE A 127 24.79 -1.80 -1.29
C ILE A 127 26.12 -2.32 -1.83
N TYR A 128 26.19 -3.60 -2.15
CA TYR A 128 27.35 -4.24 -2.76
C TYR A 128 27.33 -4.07 -4.28
N GLY A 129 28.31 -3.37 -4.82
CA GLY A 129 28.49 -2.98 -6.22
C GLY A 129 28.08 -1.53 -6.50
N ALA A 130 29.05 -0.63 -6.62
CA ALA A 130 28.88 0.77 -7.04
C ALA A 130 28.95 0.88 -8.58
N GLY A 131 27.94 0.31 -9.24
CA GLY A 131 27.80 0.34 -10.70
C GLY A 131 26.37 0.65 -11.12
N ARG A 132 26.03 0.32 -12.38
CA ARG A 132 24.69 0.54 -12.92
C ARG A 132 23.59 -0.14 -12.09
N GLY A 133 23.83 -1.39 -11.67
CA GLY A 133 22.93 -2.12 -10.75
C GLY A 133 22.82 -1.48 -9.36
N GLY A 134 23.94 -0.99 -8.83
CA GLY A 134 24.00 -0.21 -7.58
C GLY A 134 23.13 1.05 -7.63
N GLY A 135 23.22 1.80 -8.71
CA GLY A 135 22.43 3.02 -8.91
C GLY A 135 20.93 2.74 -8.99
N LEU A 136 20.53 1.66 -9.67
CA LEU A 136 19.13 1.24 -9.71
C LEU A 136 18.62 0.76 -8.34
N THR A 137 19.44 0.00 -7.61
CA THR A 137 19.11 -0.49 -6.26
C THR A 137 18.93 0.68 -5.29
N LEU A 138 19.84 1.66 -5.34
CA LEU A 138 19.74 2.88 -4.55
C LEU A 138 18.47 3.66 -4.91
N ARG A 139 18.20 3.84 -6.20
CA ARG A 139 16.99 4.54 -6.65
C ARG A 139 15.73 3.88 -6.14
N GLU A 140 15.64 2.54 -6.18
CA GLU A 140 14.48 1.80 -5.66
C GLU A 140 14.33 2.02 -4.14
N CYS A 141 15.41 1.93 -3.37
CA CYS A 141 15.38 2.19 -1.92
C CYS A 141 14.89 3.61 -1.61
N LEU A 142 15.31 4.61 -2.38
CA LEU A 142 14.94 6.01 -2.17
C LEU A 142 13.52 6.33 -2.65
N GLN A 143 13.07 5.74 -3.76
CA GLN A 143 11.74 5.97 -4.33
C GLN A 143 10.64 5.21 -3.57
N ASN A 144 10.98 4.05 -3.00
CA ASN A 144 10.02 3.19 -2.35
C ASN A 144 10.28 3.12 -0.83
N ARG A 145 9.98 4.21 -0.12
CA ARG A 145 10.14 4.28 1.35
C ARG A 145 9.33 3.24 2.12
N GLN A 146 8.30 2.65 1.51
CA GLN A 146 7.50 1.57 2.11
C GLN A 146 8.33 0.30 2.36
N LEU A 147 9.50 0.18 1.73
CA LEU A 147 10.43 -0.92 1.95
C LEU A 147 11.14 -0.84 3.31
N GLY A 148 11.11 0.31 3.97
CA GLY A 148 11.80 0.51 5.25
C GLY A 148 13.32 0.36 5.15
N LEU A 149 13.92 0.58 3.97
CA LEU A 149 15.36 0.46 3.74
C LEU A 149 16.00 1.86 3.72
N LYS A 150 17.06 2.05 4.51
CA LYS A 150 17.86 3.28 4.55
C LYS A 150 19.27 3.02 4.03
N PRO A 151 19.58 3.40 2.78
CA PRO A 151 20.92 3.28 2.24
C PRO A 151 21.94 4.06 3.08
N VAL A 152 23.03 3.39 3.46
CA VAL A 152 24.14 4.01 4.19
C VAL A 152 25.30 4.33 3.26
N GLY A 153 25.57 3.45 2.29
CA GLY A 153 26.66 3.61 1.34
C GLY A 153 26.81 2.39 0.44
N PHE A 154 27.91 2.40 -0.31
CA PHE A 154 28.28 1.32 -1.21
C PHE A 154 29.55 0.61 -0.75
N VAL A 155 29.69 -0.64 -1.15
CA VAL A 155 30.94 -1.40 -1.14
C VAL A 155 31.21 -1.88 -2.56
N ASP A 156 32.43 -1.77 -3.05
CA ASP A 156 32.81 -2.25 -4.38
C ASP A 156 34.23 -2.82 -4.33
N ASP A 157 34.47 -3.91 -5.06
CA ASP A 157 35.79 -4.55 -5.09
C ASP A 157 36.81 -3.79 -5.94
N ASP A 158 36.37 -2.80 -6.73
CA ASP A 158 37.25 -1.88 -7.44
C ASP A 158 37.84 -0.84 -6.46
N PRO A 159 39.14 -0.93 -6.08
CA PRO A 159 39.75 0.02 -5.15
C PRO A 159 39.77 1.44 -5.70
N GLY A 160 39.67 1.61 -7.03
CA GLY A 160 39.57 2.92 -7.68
C GLY A 160 38.27 3.67 -7.35
N LYS A 161 37.28 3.01 -6.75
CA LYS A 161 36.02 3.62 -6.31
C LYS A 161 35.98 3.98 -4.84
N PHE A 162 36.93 3.49 -4.04
CA PHE A 162 37.01 3.79 -2.61
C PHE A 162 37.03 5.31 -2.34
N GLY A 163 36.26 5.75 -1.35
CA GLY A 163 36.19 7.15 -0.93
C GLY A 163 35.51 8.09 -1.93
N LYS A 164 35.07 7.60 -3.09
CA LYS A 164 34.29 8.38 -4.06
C LYS A 164 32.81 8.35 -3.69
N ASN A 165 32.10 9.39 -4.12
CA ASN A 165 30.65 9.42 -4.03
C ASN A 165 30.04 8.85 -5.32
N PHE A 166 29.13 7.90 -5.17
CA PHE A 166 28.32 7.33 -6.24
C PHE A 166 26.86 7.67 -5.99
N ASN A 167 26.25 8.45 -6.90
CA ASN A 167 24.87 8.94 -6.76
C ASN A 167 24.58 9.62 -5.40
N GLY A 168 25.55 10.36 -4.87
CA GLY A 168 25.42 11.11 -3.61
C GLY A 168 25.67 10.31 -2.33
N TYR A 169 26.04 9.02 -2.44
CA TYR A 169 26.41 8.17 -1.30
C TYR A 169 27.86 7.72 -1.41
N PRO A 170 28.59 7.59 -0.29
CA PRO A 170 30.00 7.21 -0.29
C PRO A 170 30.17 5.73 -0.62
N VAL A 171 31.26 5.40 -1.32
CA VAL A 171 31.81 4.04 -1.38
C VAL A 171 32.74 3.88 -0.17
N LEU A 172 32.28 3.11 0.80
CA LEU A 172 32.86 3.04 2.15
C LEU A 172 34.08 2.13 2.26
N GLY A 173 34.28 1.24 1.29
CA GLY A 173 35.31 0.21 1.37
C GLY A 173 35.18 -0.85 0.30
N THR A 174 36.02 -1.86 0.43
CA THR A 174 36.01 -3.06 -0.41
C THR A 174 35.23 -4.19 0.24
N GLY A 175 34.94 -5.26 -0.50
CA GLY A 175 34.24 -6.42 0.04
C GLY A 175 34.99 -7.11 1.18
N GLU A 176 36.32 -6.96 1.25
CA GLU A 176 37.12 -7.54 2.35
C GLU A 176 36.88 -6.84 3.69
N GLU A 177 36.53 -5.55 3.68
CA GLU A 177 36.30 -4.74 4.87
C GLU A 177 34.84 -4.84 5.38
N ILE A 178 34.02 -5.69 4.74
CA ILE A 178 32.57 -5.68 4.95
C ILE A 178 32.16 -5.92 6.41
N LEU A 179 32.87 -6.79 7.13
CA LEU A 179 32.61 -7.04 8.56
C LEU A 179 32.83 -5.79 9.42
N ALA A 180 33.94 -5.08 9.17
CA ALA A 180 34.27 -3.85 9.88
C ALA A 180 33.25 -2.76 9.56
N LEU A 181 32.85 -2.63 8.29
CA LEU A 181 31.85 -1.66 7.84
C LEU A 181 30.46 -1.95 8.42
N VAL A 182 30.05 -3.21 8.44
CA VAL A 182 28.78 -3.65 9.02
C VAL A 182 28.69 -3.27 10.50
N ALA A 183 29.73 -3.55 11.27
CA ALA A 183 29.80 -3.20 12.68
C ALA A 183 29.87 -1.68 12.91
N ALA A 184 30.76 -0.98 12.20
CA ALA A 184 31.00 0.45 12.37
C ALA A 184 29.77 1.30 12.00
N HIS A 185 29.01 0.88 11.00
CA HIS A 185 27.85 1.60 10.51
C HIS A 185 26.51 1.03 10.98
N GLY A 186 26.51 -0.04 11.77
CA GLY A 186 25.29 -0.70 12.27
C GLY A 186 24.36 -1.08 11.12
N ILE A 187 24.88 -1.85 10.17
CA ILE A 187 24.16 -2.30 8.98
C ILE A 187 23.30 -3.51 9.35
N ASP A 188 22.02 -3.48 8.96
CA ASP A 188 21.06 -4.57 9.19
C ASP A 188 20.98 -5.52 7.99
N THR A 189 21.27 -5.01 6.78
CA THR A 189 21.15 -5.80 5.54
C THR A 189 22.17 -5.38 4.49
N VAL A 190 22.77 -6.36 3.81
CA VAL A 190 23.63 -6.14 2.63
C VAL A 190 22.83 -6.47 1.36
N LEU A 191 22.75 -5.50 0.44
CA LEU A 191 22.04 -5.64 -0.84
C LEU A 191 23.01 -5.88 -1.99
N ILE A 192 22.92 -7.04 -2.62
CA ILE A 192 23.67 -7.36 -3.84
C ILE A 192 22.99 -6.68 -5.02
N SER A 193 23.69 -5.72 -5.63
CA SER A 193 23.09 -4.79 -6.59
C SER A 193 23.06 -5.27 -8.04
N SER A 194 23.84 -6.30 -8.39
CA SER A 194 23.95 -6.80 -9.77
C SER A 194 23.97 -8.33 -9.83
N PRO A 195 23.33 -8.94 -10.85
CA PRO A 195 23.50 -10.36 -11.15
C PRO A 195 24.92 -10.69 -11.63
N GLU A 196 25.68 -9.70 -12.10
CA GLU A 196 27.06 -9.85 -12.60
C GLU A 196 28.08 -10.13 -11.48
N ILE A 197 27.71 -9.87 -10.21
CA ILE A 197 28.57 -10.21 -9.08
C ILE A 197 28.75 -11.74 -9.05
N PRO A 198 30.01 -12.25 -9.08
CA PRO A 198 30.28 -13.66 -9.20
C PRO A 198 29.59 -14.49 -8.11
N PRO A 199 29.00 -15.65 -8.44
CA PRO A 199 28.35 -16.51 -7.44
C PRO A 199 29.27 -16.90 -6.28
N GLY A 200 30.56 -17.11 -6.54
CA GLY A 200 31.55 -17.38 -5.50
C GLY A 200 31.73 -16.22 -4.52
N ARG A 201 31.66 -14.97 -5.01
CA ARG A 201 31.72 -13.78 -4.15
C ARG A 201 30.47 -13.65 -3.29
N VAL A 202 29.29 -13.96 -3.85
CA VAL A 202 28.03 -13.99 -3.11
C VAL A 202 28.05 -15.07 -2.02
N ALA A 203 28.53 -16.27 -2.34
CA ALA A 203 28.65 -17.36 -1.37
C ALA A 203 29.62 -17.00 -0.23
N TRP A 204 30.77 -16.41 -0.57
CA TRP A 204 31.72 -15.91 0.41
C TRP A 204 31.11 -14.82 1.32
N LEU A 205 30.37 -13.86 0.76
CA LEU A 205 29.66 -12.84 1.55
C LEU A 205 28.64 -13.47 2.49
N GLN A 206 27.93 -14.51 2.05
CA GLN A 206 26.95 -15.21 2.86
C GLN A 206 27.60 -15.89 4.07
N GLU A 207 28.71 -16.59 3.84
CA GLU A 207 29.49 -17.25 4.89
C GLU A 207 30.06 -16.25 5.90
N VAL A 208 30.65 -15.15 5.40
CA VAL A 208 31.24 -14.10 6.25
C VAL A 208 30.18 -13.40 7.10
N LEU A 209 29.00 -13.13 6.55
CA LEU A 209 27.93 -12.41 7.26
C LEU A 209 27.13 -13.31 8.21
N GLU A 210 27.19 -14.64 8.07
CA GLU A 210 26.43 -15.60 8.90
C GLU A 210 26.67 -15.39 10.40
N ALA A 211 27.91 -15.09 10.79
CA ALA A 211 28.29 -14.84 12.18
C ALA A 211 27.85 -13.47 12.74
N THR A 212 27.43 -12.53 11.88
CA THR A 212 27.08 -11.16 12.27
C THR A 212 25.58 -10.93 12.45
N GLY A 213 24.75 -11.90 12.04
CA GLY A 213 23.29 -11.77 12.05
C GLY A 213 22.73 -10.81 11.00
N VAL A 214 23.57 -10.29 10.10
CA VAL A 214 23.18 -9.37 9.03
C VAL A 214 22.63 -10.15 7.85
N GLU A 215 21.48 -9.70 7.34
CA GLU A 215 20.81 -10.37 6.23
C GLU A 215 21.49 -10.04 4.89
N LEU A 216 21.78 -11.05 4.07
CA LEU A 216 22.24 -10.87 2.70
C LEU A 216 21.07 -11.06 1.74
N GLN A 217 20.71 -10.01 1.00
CA GLN A 217 19.62 -10.05 0.03
C GLN A 217 20.09 -9.70 -1.37
N ARG A 218 19.56 -10.41 -2.37
CA ARG A 218 19.81 -10.09 -3.78
C ARG A 218 18.70 -9.21 -4.33
N CYS A 219 19.07 -8.01 -4.80
CA CYS A 219 18.10 -7.13 -5.42
C CYS A 219 17.72 -7.68 -6.80
N ARG A 220 16.47 -8.14 -6.97
CA ARG A 220 15.90 -8.52 -8.27
C ARG A 220 15.05 -7.38 -8.79
N ILE A 221 15.68 -6.45 -9.50
CA ILE A 221 14.95 -5.37 -10.17
C ILE A 221 14.33 -5.94 -11.45
N ARG A 222 13.03 -6.29 -11.39
CA ARG A 222 12.24 -6.57 -12.59
C ARG A 222 11.95 -5.24 -13.30
N ALA A 223 12.21 -5.18 -14.61
CA ALA A 223 11.75 -4.08 -15.45
C ALA A 223 10.21 -4.01 -15.37
N GLY A 224 9.66 -3.08 -14.57
CA GLY A 224 8.21 -2.93 -14.38
C GLY A 224 7.70 -2.78 -12.93
N GLY A 225 8.57 -2.76 -11.92
CA GLY A 225 8.18 -2.60 -10.50
C GLY A 225 8.63 -3.79 -9.65
N GLY A 226 9.40 -3.52 -8.60
CA GLY A 226 10.10 -4.52 -7.81
C GLY A 226 9.18 -5.32 -6.88
N GLU A 227 9.20 -6.65 -7.01
CA GLU A 227 8.76 -7.56 -5.96
C GLU A 227 10.00 -8.10 -5.24
N TRP A 228 10.05 -7.90 -3.92
CA TRP A 228 11.09 -8.43 -3.05
C TRP A 228 10.76 -9.89 -2.72
N ALA A 229 11.55 -10.82 -3.25
CA ALA A 229 11.49 -12.20 -2.78
C ALA A 229 12.12 -12.24 -1.38
N ARG A 230 11.28 -12.26 -0.33
CA ARG A 230 11.71 -12.65 1.02
C ARG A 230 12.27 -14.06 0.93
N GLY A 231 13.59 -14.18 0.91
CA GLY A 231 14.27 -15.45 1.08
C GLY A 231 14.07 -15.91 2.52
N GLN A 232 13.01 -16.69 2.77
CA GLN A 232 12.99 -17.52 3.96
C GLN A 232 14.20 -18.45 3.88
N GLY A 233 15.07 -18.36 4.88
CA GLY A 233 16.13 -19.33 5.09
C GLY A 233 15.52 -20.73 5.20
N ARG A 234 15.76 -21.53 4.16
CA ARG A 234 15.80 -23.00 4.21
C ARG A 234 16.29 -23.52 2.86
N TRP A 235 17.61 -23.50 2.68
CA TRP A 235 18.25 -24.38 1.70
C TRP A 235 18.87 -25.54 2.48
N GLY A 236 18.02 -26.52 2.77
CA GLY A 236 18.42 -27.79 3.35
C GLY A 236 17.66 -28.91 2.65
N ALA A 237 18.44 -29.74 1.95
CA ALA A 237 18.15 -31.12 1.53
C ALA A 237 16.92 -31.39 0.63
N ARG A 238 17.23 -31.67 -0.65
CA ARG A 238 16.73 -32.81 -1.45
C ARG A 238 17.71 -32.97 -2.63
N GLU A 239 18.78 -33.78 -2.51
CA GLU A 239 18.81 -35.20 -2.94
C GLU A 239 18.07 -35.38 -4.28
N GLN A 240 18.74 -35.46 -5.43
CA GLN A 240 19.39 -36.69 -5.96
C GLN A 240 18.56 -37.96 -5.72
N ARG A 241 18.33 -38.71 -6.82
CA ARG A 241 17.42 -39.86 -7.04
C ARG A 241 16.08 -39.41 -7.63
N SER A 242 15.70 -39.76 -8.87
CA SER A 242 16.15 -40.83 -9.77
C SER A 242 15.94 -40.41 -11.23
#